data_AF-A0A354HVP4-F1
#
_entry.id   AF-A0A354HVP4-F1
#
_cell.length_a   1.000
_cell.length_b   1.000
_cell.length_c   1.000
_cell.angle_alpha   90.00
_cell.angle_beta   90.00
_cell.angle_gamma   90.00
#
_symmetry.space_group_name_H-M   'P 1'
#
loop_
_entity.id
_entity.type
_entity.pdbx_description
1 polymer ?
#
loop_
_entity_poly.entity_id
_entity_poly.type
_entity_poly.pdbx_seq_one_letter_code
_entity_poly.pdbx_strand_id
1 'polypeptide(L)'
;PAIIQALGAKPIFAGRNRIDYLVEVASEQEVLDLKPDMGSLAAFSQGVMVTAKAARPGYDFVSRFFGPGVGIDEDPVTGSAHCCLGPYWQPKLNKSEFNAWQASARGGAVKVRLEGDRVFLGGQAVMVFQGELL
;
A
#
# COMPACT_ATOMS: atom_id res chain seq x y z
N PRO A 1 -7.97 -4.35 17.26
CA PRO A 1 -6.63 -4.90 17.60
C PRO A 1 -5.60 -3.77 17.79
N ALA A 2 -4.48 -4.02 18.50
CA ALA A 2 -3.46 -3.01 18.80
C ALA A 2 -2.93 -2.28 17.55
N ILE A 3 -2.82 -3.00 16.42
CA ILE A 3 -2.39 -2.42 15.14
C ILE A 3 -3.32 -1.31 14.63
N ILE A 4 -4.63 -1.44 14.83
CA ILE A 4 -5.62 -0.44 14.40
C ILE A 4 -5.51 0.83 15.25
N GLN A 5 -5.25 0.66 16.54
CA GLN A 5 -5.02 1.78 17.45
C GLN A 5 -3.72 2.53 17.09
N ALA A 6 -2.64 1.80 16.81
CA ALA A 6 -1.36 2.37 16.39
C ALA A 6 -1.47 3.11 15.04
N LEU A 7 -2.29 2.62 14.12
CA LEU A 7 -2.60 3.33 12.87
C LEU A 7 -3.44 4.59 13.07
N GLY A 8 -4.24 4.67 14.13
CA GLY A 8 -5.27 5.70 14.27
C GLY A 8 -6.41 5.59 13.25
N ALA A 9 -6.61 4.40 12.67
CA ALA A 9 -7.56 4.16 11.58
C ALA A 9 -8.93 3.64 12.07
N LYS A 10 -9.98 3.85 11.26
CA LYS A 10 -11.30 3.23 11.41
C LYS A 10 -11.50 2.21 10.29
N PRO A 11 -11.11 0.94 10.49
CA PRO A 11 -11.12 -0.04 9.42
C PRO A 11 -12.54 -0.42 9.02
N ILE A 12 -12.80 -0.48 7.71
CA ILE A 12 -13.94 -1.22 7.15
C ILE A 12 -13.60 -2.71 6.99
N PHE A 13 -12.31 -3.01 6.84
CA PHE A 13 -11.77 -4.36 6.88
C PHE A 13 -10.37 -4.35 7.49
N ALA A 14 -10.04 -5.40 8.23
CA ALA A 14 -8.69 -5.65 8.69
C ALA A 14 -8.35 -7.13 8.52
N GLY A 15 -7.26 -7.42 7.83
CA GLY A 15 -6.74 -8.75 7.59
C GLY A 15 -5.22 -8.75 7.62
N ARG A 16 -4.63 -9.90 7.30
CA ARG A 16 -3.18 -10.03 7.15
C ARG A 16 -2.84 -11.09 6.12
N ASN A 17 -1.72 -10.89 5.44
CA ASN A 17 -1.07 -11.97 4.71
C ASN A 17 -0.07 -12.68 5.66
N ARG A 18 0.90 -13.42 5.12
CA ARG A 18 1.91 -14.13 5.93
C ARG A 18 2.86 -13.19 6.70
N ILE A 19 3.00 -11.95 6.25
CA ILE A 19 4.03 -10.98 6.66
C ILE A 19 3.37 -9.68 7.15
N ASP A 20 2.49 -9.10 6.34
CA ASP A 20 1.96 -7.74 6.50
C ASP A 20 0.47 -7.72 6.84
N TYR A 21 0.06 -6.67 7.54
CA TYR A 21 -1.36 -6.35 7.73
C TYR A 21 -1.93 -5.62 6.51
N LEU A 22 -3.20 -5.92 6.19
CA LEU A 22 -4.00 -5.17 5.23
C LEU A 22 -5.15 -4.51 5.97
N VAL A 23 -5.23 -3.20 5.89
CA VAL A 23 -6.30 -2.40 6.49
C VAL A 23 -7.00 -1.61 5.40
N GLU A 24 -8.29 -1.83 5.21
CA GLU A 24 -9.10 -1.00 4.33
C GLU A 24 -9.85 0.03 5.18
N VAL A 25 -9.81 1.30 4.78
CA VAL A 25 -10.54 2.42 5.39
C VAL A 25 -11.60 2.95 4.42
N ALA A 26 -12.52 3.77 4.92
CA ALA A 26 -13.72 4.11 4.16
C ALA A 26 -13.46 5.06 2.97
N SER A 27 -12.38 5.84 3.00
CA SER A 27 -12.10 6.83 1.97
C SER A 27 -10.61 7.03 1.71
N GLU A 28 -10.30 7.51 0.50
CA GLU A 28 -8.96 7.97 0.16
C GLU A 28 -8.45 9.06 1.12
N GLN A 29 -9.31 9.98 1.55
CA GLN A 29 -8.94 11.04 2.47
C GLN A 29 -8.47 10.47 3.82
N GLU A 30 -9.14 9.42 4.32
CA GLU A 30 -8.69 8.73 5.53
C GLU A 30 -7.30 8.14 5.35
N VAL A 31 -6.95 7.55 4.19
CA VAL A 31 -5.58 7.06 3.93
C VAL A 31 -4.56 8.20 3.99
N LEU A 32 -4.87 9.34 3.38
CA LEU A 32 -3.99 10.51 3.34
C LEU A 32 -3.75 11.12 4.72
N ASP A 33 -4.80 11.18 5.54
CA ASP A 33 -4.75 11.84 6.85
C ASP A 33 -4.13 10.98 7.96
N LEU A 34 -3.79 9.71 7.68
CA LEU A 34 -3.17 8.84 8.67
C LEU A 34 -1.86 9.43 9.18
N LYS A 35 -1.76 9.45 10.50
CA LYS A 35 -0.54 9.77 11.26
C LYS A 35 -0.26 8.62 12.22
N PRO A 36 0.28 7.50 11.71
CA PRO A 36 0.51 6.33 12.57
C PRO A 36 1.56 6.62 13.63
N ASP A 37 1.40 5.99 14.79
CA ASP A 37 2.46 5.88 15.78
C ASP A 37 3.47 4.82 15.34
N MET A 38 4.56 5.28 14.72
CA MET A 38 5.60 4.39 14.19
C MET A 38 6.27 3.54 15.28
N GLY A 39 6.42 4.07 16.50
CA GLY A 39 7.02 3.34 17.62
C GLY A 39 6.15 2.15 18.01
N SER A 40 4.83 2.38 18.11
CA SER A 40 3.87 1.30 18.35
C SER A 40 3.83 0.31 17.18
N LEU A 41 3.78 0.78 15.93
CA LEU A 41 3.75 -0.09 14.75
C LEU A 41 4.98 -1.02 14.65
N ALA A 42 6.17 -0.52 15.00
CA ALA A 42 7.41 -1.30 14.98
C ALA A 42 7.33 -2.56 15.86
N ALA A 43 6.58 -2.50 16.96
CA ALA A 43 6.43 -3.62 17.89
C ALA A 43 5.48 -4.72 17.41
N PHE A 44 4.59 -4.43 16.45
CA PHE A 44 3.46 -5.32 16.12
C PHE A 44 3.52 -5.92 14.72
N SER A 45 4.32 -5.39 13.81
CA SER A 45 4.33 -5.83 12.42
C SER A 45 5.63 -5.53 11.69
N GLN A 46 5.96 -6.38 10.71
CA GLN A 46 6.99 -6.08 9.71
C GLN A 46 6.51 -5.01 8.73
N GLY A 47 5.21 -5.02 8.39
CA GLY A 47 4.59 -4.02 7.52
C GLY A 47 3.08 -3.94 7.65
N VAL A 48 2.54 -2.76 7.30
CA VAL A 48 1.11 -2.47 7.29
C VAL A 48 0.75 -1.71 6.02
N MET A 49 -0.10 -2.33 5.20
CA MET A 49 -0.75 -1.70 4.07
C MET A 49 -2.06 -1.08 4.52
N VAL A 50 -2.28 0.21 4.24
CA VAL A 50 -3.58 0.84 4.40
C VAL A 50 -4.10 1.27 3.04
N THR A 51 -5.35 0.94 2.71
CA THR A 51 -5.91 1.13 1.38
C THR A 51 -7.35 1.63 1.42
N ALA A 52 -7.78 2.28 0.34
CA ALA A 52 -9.17 2.67 0.12
C ALA A 52 -9.43 2.73 -1.39
N LYS A 53 -10.71 2.73 -1.77
CA LYS A 53 -11.10 3.02 -3.15
C LYS A 53 -10.67 4.46 -3.49
N ALA A 54 -10.09 4.64 -4.67
CA ALA A 54 -9.63 5.95 -5.10
C ALA A 54 -10.83 6.87 -5.37
N ALA A 55 -10.73 8.11 -4.89
CA ALA A 55 -11.57 9.23 -5.27
C ALA A 55 -10.90 10.07 -6.38
N ARG A 56 -9.57 10.01 -6.47
CA ARG A 56 -8.80 10.70 -7.52
C ARG A 56 -9.05 10.09 -8.92
N PRO A 57 -9.12 10.93 -9.98
CA PRO A 57 -9.31 10.44 -11.34
C PRO A 57 -8.11 9.63 -11.83
N GLY A 58 -8.36 8.62 -12.66
CA GLY A 58 -7.32 7.81 -13.29
C GLY A 58 -6.76 6.67 -12.45
N TYR A 59 -7.16 6.55 -11.18
CA TYR A 59 -6.76 5.47 -10.29
C TYR A 59 -7.98 4.71 -9.75
N ASP A 60 -7.80 3.42 -9.49
CA ASP A 60 -8.84 2.51 -9.01
C ASP A 60 -8.83 2.40 -7.47
N PHE A 61 -7.64 2.35 -6.88
CA PHE A 61 -7.44 2.35 -5.44
C PHE A 61 -6.17 3.10 -5.03
N VAL A 62 -6.13 3.54 -3.78
CA VAL A 62 -4.96 4.15 -3.17
C VAL A 62 -4.39 3.27 -2.06
N SER A 63 -3.12 3.45 -1.74
CA SER A 63 -2.48 2.77 -0.61
C SER A 63 -1.43 3.64 0.07
N ARG A 64 -1.10 3.31 1.31
CA ARG A 64 0.16 3.67 2.00
C ARG A 64 0.74 2.43 2.63
N PHE A 65 2.06 2.40 2.82
CA PHE A 65 2.75 1.26 3.42
C PHE A 65 3.70 1.73 4.52
N PHE A 66 3.51 1.21 5.73
CA PHE A 66 4.34 1.51 6.89
C PHE A 66 5.10 0.26 7.31
N GLY A 67 6.44 0.32 7.36
CA GLY A 67 7.29 -0.80 7.74
C GLY A 67 8.30 -0.50 8.86
N PRO A 68 7.91 0.18 9.95
CA PRO A 68 8.89 0.62 10.94
C PRO A 68 9.59 -0.56 11.63
N GLY A 69 8.98 -1.75 11.67
CA GLY A 69 9.60 -2.98 12.16
C GLY A 69 10.78 -3.49 11.32
N VAL A 70 10.93 -3.01 10.09
CA VAL A 70 12.09 -3.26 9.20
C VAL A 70 12.95 -2.02 9.00
N GLY A 71 12.78 -0.98 9.82
CA GLY A 71 13.56 0.25 9.77
C GLY A 71 13.13 1.25 8.70
N ILE A 72 11.91 1.11 8.15
CA ILE A 72 11.34 2.03 7.16
C ILE A 72 10.02 2.60 7.70
N ASP A 73 10.01 3.83 8.19
CA ASP A 73 8.78 4.45 8.73
C ASP A 73 7.62 4.39 7.71
N GLU A 74 7.86 4.90 6.49
CA GLU A 74 6.93 4.78 5.37
C GLU A 74 7.71 4.52 4.08
N ASP A 75 7.37 3.44 3.38
CA ASP A 75 7.97 3.12 2.08
C ASP A 75 7.27 3.93 0.97
N PRO A 76 8.02 4.69 0.15
CA PRO A 76 7.41 5.52 -0.87
C PRO A 76 6.52 4.78 -1.89
N VAL A 77 6.96 3.61 -2.37
CA VAL A 77 6.22 2.78 -3.33
C VAL A 77 6.60 1.31 -3.15
N THR A 78 5.64 0.48 -2.72
CA THR A 78 5.89 -0.90 -2.30
C THR A 78 5.29 -1.88 -3.31
N GLY A 79 6.13 -2.45 -4.18
CA GLY A 79 5.67 -3.40 -5.19
C GLY A 79 5.03 -4.65 -4.59
N SER A 80 5.69 -5.28 -3.61
CA SER A 80 5.19 -6.50 -2.94
C SER A 80 3.80 -6.34 -2.33
N ALA A 81 3.48 -5.16 -1.77
CA ALA A 81 2.15 -4.85 -1.25
C ALA A 81 1.05 -5.01 -2.33
N HIS A 82 1.35 -4.63 -3.57
CA HIS A 82 0.40 -4.72 -4.68
C HIS A 82 0.11 -6.15 -5.13
N CYS A 83 0.99 -7.11 -4.82
CA CYS A 83 0.68 -8.53 -4.98
C CYS A 83 -0.44 -9.01 -4.04
N CYS A 84 -0.66 -8.30 -2.92
CA CYS A 84 -1.78 -8.56 -2.00
C CYS A 84 -2.99 -7.68 -2.34
N LEU A 85 -2.76 -6.38 -2.63
CA LEU A 85 -3.83 -5.43 -2.91
C LEU A 85 -4.56 -5.70 -4.23
N GLY A 86 -3.87 -6.19 -5.27
CA GLY A 86 -4.50 -6.54 -6.55
C GLY A 86 -5.63 -7.58 -6.37
N PRO A 87 -5.32 -8.78 -5.84
CA PRO A 87 -6.34 -9.80 -5.54
C PRO A 87 -7.40 -9.33 -4.55
N TYR A 88 -7.04 -8.45 -3.61
CA TYR A 88 -7.99 -7.86 -2.68
C TYR A 88 -9.05 -6.98 -3.36
N TRP A 89 -8.64 -6.12 -4.30
CA TRP A 89 -9.52 -5.19 -5.00
C TRP A 89 -10.26 -5.82 -6.19
N GLN A 90 -9.76 -6.93 -6.76
CA GLN A 90 -10.40 -7.67 -7.84
C GLN A 90 -11.89 -7.96 -7.62
N PRO A 91 -12.32 -8.68 -6.57
CA PRO A 91 -13.74 -8.98 -6.36
C PRO A 91 -14.57 -7.74 -6.03
N LYS A 92 -13.96 -6.67 -5.47
CA LYS A 92 -14.66 -5.44 -5.07
C LYS A 92 -14.97 -4.51 -6.25
N LEU A 93 -14.07 -4.48 -7.25
CA LEU A 93 -14.19 -3.59 -8.40
C LEU A 93 -14.56 -4.34 -9.69
N ASN A 94 -14.57 -5.68 -9.66
CA ASN A 94 -14.84 -6.54 -10.80
C ASN A 94 -13.91 -6.23 -12.00
N LYS A 95 -12.60 -6.12 -11.73
CA LYS A 95 -11.54 -5.84 -12.71
C LYS A 95 -10.34 -6.76 -12.52
N SER A 96 -9.59 -7.00 -13.58
CA SER A 96 -8.29 -7.71 -13.55
C SER A 96 -7.10 -6.77 -13.76
N GLU A 97 -7.35 -5.52 -14.13
CA GLU A 97 -6.32 -4.49 -14.35
C GLU A 97 -6.65 -3.23 -13.54
N PHE A 98 -5.64 -2.71 -12.86
CA PHE A 98 -5.75 -1.57 -11.96
C PHE A 98 -4.65 -0.55 -12.20
N ASN A 99 -5.02 0.72 -12.09
CA ASN A 99 -4.09 1.80 -11.82
C ASN A 99 -4.17 2.13 -10.33
N ALA A 100 -3.12 1.81 -9.57
CA ALA A 100 -3.03 2.11 -8.15
C ALA A 100 -2.14 3.33 -7.90
N TRP A 101 -2.44 4.07 -6.84
CA TRP A 101 -1.59 5.17 -6.36
C TRP A 101 -1.16 4.93 -4.92
N GLN A 102 0.15 4.75 -4.70
CA GLN A 102 0.71 4.74 -3.35
C GLN A 102 0.93 6.18 -2.90
N ALA A 103 0.13 6.65 -1.95
CA ALA A 103 0.01 8.01 -1.48
C ALA A 103 0.99 8.35 -0.35
N SER A 104 2.25 7.93 -0.48
CA SER A 104 3.33 8.43 0.35
C SER A 104 3.64 9.90 0.03
N ALA A 105 4.48 10.55 0.83
CA ALA A 105 4.94 11.91 0.56
C ALA A 105 5.58 12.08 -0.84
N ARG A 106 6.29 11.06 -1.34
CA ARG A 106 6.85 11.05 -2.70
C ARG A 106 5.82 10.68 -3.75
N GLY A 107 4.90 9.78 -3.41
CA GLY A 107 3.89 9.27 -4.32
C GLY A 107 4.45 8.28 -5.36
N GLY A 108 3.58 7.43 -5.89
CA GLY A 108 3.91 6.64 -7.07
C GLY A 108 2.72 5.87 -7.63
N ALA A 109 2.68 5.82 -8.97
CA ALA A 109 1.70 5.04 -9.70
C ALA A 109 2.20 3.60 -9.90
N VAL A 110 1.33 2.63 -9.65
CA VAL A 110 1.60 1.20 -9.87
C VAL A 110 0.49 0.62 -10.73
N LYS A 111 0.84 0.11 -11.91
CA LYS A 111 -0.06 -0.71 -12.73
C LYS A 111 -0.07 -2.12 -12.18
N VAL A 112 -1.25 -2.70 -11.99
CA VAL A 112 -1.42 -4.05 -11.47
C VAL A 112 -2.29 -4.83 -12.45
N ARG A 113 -1.82 -5.99 -12.92
CA ARG A 113 -2.59 -6.89 -13.78
C ARG A 113 -2.59 -8.29 -13.21
N LEU A 114 -3.77 -8.87 -13.03
CA LEU A 114 -3.96 -10.23 -12.53
C LEU A 114 -4.19 -11.17 -13.70
N GLU A 115 -3.44 -12.27 -13.73
CA GLU A 115 -3.54 -13.29 -14.77
C GLU A 115 -3.32 -14.67 -14.13
N GLY A 116 -4.40 -15.42 -13.98
CA GLY A 116 -4.38 -16.70 -13.27
C GLY A 116 -3.92 -16.55 -11.82
N ASP A 117 -2.83 -17.22 -11.47
CA ASP A 117 -2.19 -17.19 -10.14
C ASP A 117 -1.09 -16.12 -10.01
N ARG A 118 -0.92 -15.26 -11.03
CA ARG A 118 0.14 -14.25 -11.09
C ARG A 118 -0.41 -12.83 -11.00
N VAL A 119 0.39 -11.97 -10.36
CA VAL A 119 0.22 -10.52 -10.35
C VAL A 119 1.41 -9.88 -11.05
N PHE A 120 1.14 -9.16 -12.13
CA PHE A 120 2.12 -8.37 -12.87
C PHE A 120 2.06 -6.93 -12.39
N LEU A 121 3.23 -6.37 -12.08
CA LEU A 121 3.38 -4.99 -11.65
C LEU A 121 4.14 -4.19 -12.70
N GLY A 122 3.67 -2.98 -12.97
CA GLY A 122 4.31 -2.07 -13.92
C GLY A 122 4.39 -0.65 -13.36
N GLY A 123 5.43 0.07 -13.75
CA GLY A 123 5.64 1.46 -13.37
C GLY A 123 6.60 2.14 -14.34
N GLN A 124 6.68 3.46 -14.27
CA GLN A 124 7.69 4.22 -15.00
C GLN A 124 8.91 4.44 -14.10
N ALA A 125 10.09 4.45 -14.70
CA ALA A 125 11.35 4.75 -14.02
C ALA A 125 12.00 5.98 -14.66
N VAL A 126 12.70 6.76 -13.85
CA VAL A 126 13.52 7.89 -14.29
C VAL A 126 14.91 7.69 -13.70
N MET A 127 15.94 7.80 -14.54
CA MET A 127 17.33 7.72 -14.07
C MET A 127 17.68 9.01 -13.33
N VAL A 128 18.00 8.89 -12.03
CA VAL A 128 18.38 10.03 -11.19
C VAL A 128 19.89 10.27 -11.21
N PHE A 129 20.68 9.21 -11.27
CA PHE A 129 22.14 9.27 -11.28
C PHE A 129 22.72 8.02 -11.94
N GLN A 130 23.90 8.17 -12.56
CA GLN A 130 24.71 7.08 -13.09
C GLN A 130 26.18 7.33 -12.74
N GLY A 131 26.88 6.29 -12.28
CA GLY A 131 28.30 6.35 -11.94
C GLY A 131 28.92 4.96 -11.83
N GLU A 132 30.20 4.91 -11.47
CA GLU A 132 31.00 3.71 -11.29
C GLU A 132 31.53 3.66 -9.85
N LEU A 133 31.48 2.49 -9.21
CA LEU A 133 31.99 2.26 -7.85
C LEU A 133 33.28 1.42 -7.96
N LEU A 134 34.39 1.93 -7.39
CA LEU A 134 35.71 1.30 -7.41
C LEU A 134 35.91 0.31 -6.25
#